data_AF-A0A4Y8BTN7-F1
#
_entry.id   AF-A0A4Y8BTN7-F1
#
_cell.length_a   1.000
_cell.length_b   1.000
_cell.length_c   1.000
_cell.angle_alpha   90.00
_cell.angle_beta   90.00
_cell.angle_gamma   90.00
#
_symmetry.space_group_name_H-M   'P 1'
#
loop_
_entity.id
_entity.type
_entity.pdbx_description
1 polymer ?
#
loop_
_entity_poly.entity_id
_entity_poly.type
_entity_poly.pdbx_seq_one_letter_code
_entity_poly.pdbx_strand_id
1 'polypeptide(L)' 'SFHEGLDIIEVESTFTRGLPNLSIVGLASVAIKESVERIKATLLSCDFAFPAKKITINLSPSGIPKKG' A
#
# COMPACT_ATOMS: atom_id res chain seq x y z
N SER A 1 10.86 -7.18 -27.30
CA SER A 1 11.05 -6.33 -26.10
C SER A 1 10.01 -6.75 -25.07
N PHE A 2 10.41 -7.32 -23.94
CA PHE A 2 9.51 -7.97 -22.94
C PHE A 2 8.51 -7.04 -22.21
N HIS A 3 8.28 -5.82 -22.69
CA HIS A 3 7.45 -4.79 -22.03
C HIS A 3 6.09 -4.55 -22.70
N GLU A 4 5.79 -5.16 -23.85
CA GLU A 4 4.48 -5.00 -24.48
C GLU A 4 3.43 -5.84 -23.72
N GLY A 5 2.74 -5.19 -22.77
CA GLY A 5 1.57 -5.76 -22.09
C GLY A 5 1.63 -5.83 -20.57
N LEU A 6 2.70 -5.33 -19.93
CA LEU A 6 2.79 -5.26 -18.47
C LEU A 6 2.52 -3.83 -17.98
N ASP A 7 1.56 -3.69 -17.07
CA ASP A 7 1.35 -2.45 -16.32
C ASP A 7 2.41 -2.38 -15.21
N ILE A 8 3.38 -1.48 -15.36
CA ILE A 8 4.34 -1.18 -14.29
C ILE A 8 3.60 -0.42 -13.20
N ILE A 9 3.62 -0.97 -11.98
CA ILE A 9 3.04 -0.32 -10.81
C ILE A 9 4.16 0.18 -9.91
N GLU A 10 4.24 1.51 -9.76
CA GLU A 10 5.13 2.13 -8.79
C GLU A 10 4.46 2.22 -7.43
N VAL A 11 5.24 1.98 -6.38
CA VAL A 11 4.79 1.99 -4.99
C VAL A 11 5.60 3.03 -4.22
N GLU A 12 4.91 3.99 -3.62
CA GLU A 12 5.52 5.02 -2.77
C GLU A 12 4.90 5.01 -1.37
N SER A 13 5.72 5.19 -0.35
CA SER A 13 5.27 5.33 1.04
C SER A 13 5.52 6.75 1.56
N THR A 14 4.44 7.42 1.97
CA THR A 14 4.53 8.76 2.58
C THR A 14 4.18 8.69 4.07
N PHE A 15 4.97 9.35 4.91
CA PHE A 15 4.78 9.43 6.37
C PHE A 15 4.46 10.86 6.79
N THR A 16 3.28 11.07 7.38
CA THR A 16 2.81 12.39 7.81
C THR A 16 2.47 12.42 9.30
N ARG A 17 2.50 13.63 9.89
CA ARG A 17 2.04 13.86 11.26
C ARG A 17 0.51 13.74 11.31
N GLY A 18 -0.03 13.19 12.39
CA GLY A 18 -1.47 13.03 12.60
C GLY A 18 -1.78 11.74 13.34
N LEU A 19 -3.08 11.40 13.43
CA LEU A 19 -3.53 10.14 14.01
C LEU A 19 -2.92 8.94 13.25
N PRO A 20 -2.30 7.97 13.95
CA PRO A 20 -1.72 6.80 13.31
C PRO A 20 -2.73 6.05 12.43
N ASN A 21 -2.34 5.78 11.20
CA ASN A 21 -3.15 5.04 10.24
C ASN A 21 -2.24 4.48 9.15
N LEU A 22 -2.63 3.38 8.51
CA LEU A 22 -2.03 2.83 7.30
C LEU A 22 -3.12 2.69 6.25
N SER A 23 -2.90 3.26 5.06
CA SER A 23 -3.86 3.20 3.95
C SER A 23 -3.16 2.97 2.61
N ILE A 24 -3.87 2.34 1.66
CA ILE A 24 -3.43 2.16 0.27
C ILE A 24 -4.36 2.94 -0.66
N VAL A 25 -3.81 3.75 -1.55
CA VAL A 25 -4.54 4.58 -2.53
C VAL A 25 -4.05 4.30 -3.97
N GLY A 26 -4.78 4.79 -4.98
CA GLY A 26 -4.43 4.58 -6.40
C GLY A 26 -5.25 3.46 -7.07
N LEU A 27 -6.59 3.51 -6.96
CA LEU A 27 -7.53 2.52 -7.52
C LEU A 27 -7.22 1.06 -7.13
N ALA A 28 -6.80 0.84 -5.89
CA ALA A 28 -6.64 -0.48 -5.31
C ALA A 28 -7.99 -1.21 -5.15
N SER A 29 -8.02 -2.49 -5.52
CA SER A 29 -9.16 -3.38 -5.30
C SER A 29 -9.47 -3.57 -3.80
N VAL A 30 -10.65 -4.12 -3.51
CA VAL A 30 -11.03 -4.50 -2.14
C VAL A 30 -10.02 -5.48 -1.54
N ALA A 31 -9.62 -6.51 -2.31
CA ALA A 31 -8.65 -7.52 -1.85
C ALA A 31 -7.30 -6.90 -1.44
N ILE A 32 -6.81 -5.89 -2.17
CA ILE A 32 -5.59 -5.15 -1.82
C ILE A 32 -5.81 -4.34 -0.54
N LYS A 33 -6.94 -3.65 -0.41
CA LYS A 33 -7.26 -2.89 0.81
C LYS A 33 -7.37 -3.80 2.04
N GLU A 34 -7.97 -4.97 1.90
CA GLU A 34 -8.11 -5.96 2.97
C GLU A 34 -6.77 -6.61 3.35
N SER A 35 -5.78 -6.61 2.45
CA SER A 35 -4.43 -7.10 2.76
C SER A 35 -3.71 -6.26 3.82
N VAL A 36 -4.12 -5.01 4.02
CA VAL A 36 -3.51 -4.10 5.00
C VAL A 36 -3.53 -4.70 6.41
N GLU A 37 -4.66 -5.26 6.82
CA GLU A 37 -4.79 -5.85 8.17
C GLU A 37 -3.92 -7.11 8.31
N ARG A 38 -3.77 -7.91 7.25
CA ARG A 38 -2.85 -9.06 7.24
C ARG A 38 -1.40 -8.60 7.37
N ILE A 39 -1.00 -7.58 6.62
CA ILE A 39 0.36 -7.03 6.67
C ILE A 39 0.66 -6.46 8.06
N LYS A 40 -0.28 -5.72 8.66
CA LYS A 40 -0.13 -5.22 10.03
C LYS A 40 0.07 -6.35 11.03
N ALA A 41 -0.80 -7.38 10.99
CA ALA A 41 -0.71 -8.51 11.90
C ALA A 41 0.63 -9.23 11.77
N THR A 42 1.09 -9.49 10.54
CA THR A 42 2.38 -10.13 10.28
C THR A 42 3.54 -9.27 10.80
N LEU A 43 3.55 -7.98 10.52
CA LEU A 43 4.63 -7.09 10.98
C LEU A 43 4.68 -7.04 12.52
N LEU A 44 3.52 -6.92 13.19
CA LEU A 44 3.45 -6.96 14.65
C LEU A 44 3.99 -8.28 15.22
N SER A 45 3.73 -9.41 14.55
CA SER A 45 4.27 -10.73 14.97
C SER A 45 5.78 -10.85 14.79
N CYS A 46 6.39 -9.98 13.98
CA CYS A 46 7.83 -9.90 13.76
C CYS A 46 8.49 -8.79 14.60
N ASP A 47 7.87 -8.40 15.72
CA ASP A 47 8.34 -7.32 16.61
C ASP A 47 8.53 -5.95 15.91
N PHE A 48 7.83 -5.72 14.80
CA PHE A 48 7.88 -4.44 14.11
C PHE A 48 7.09 -3.38 14.89
N ALA A 49 7.78 -2.33 15.33
CA ALA A 49 7.15 -1.17 15.95
C ALA A 49 6.66 -0.18 14.88
N PHE A 50 5.34 -0.08 14.71
CA PHE A 50 4.76 0.94 13.84
C PHE A 50 5.05 2.35 14.36
N PRO A 51 5.53 3.28 13.50
CA PRO A 51 5.69 4.66 13.91
C PRO A 51 4.31 5.28 14.20
N ALA A 52 4.25 6.19 15.18
CA ALA A 52 3.05 6.98 15.50
C ALA A 52 2.82 8.07 14.44
N LYS A 53 2.61 7.66 13.18
CA LYS A 53 2.42 8.51 12.00
C LYS A 53 1.29 7.97 11.14
N LYS A 54 0.72 8.85 10.32
CA LYS A 54 -0.14 8.44 9.22
C LYS A 54 0.74 8.00 8.05
N ILE A 55 0.58 6.76 7.61
CA ILE A 55 1.30 6.11 6.53
C ILE A 55 0.33 5.94 5.35
N THR A 56 0.72 6.46 4.19
CA THR A 56 -0.03 6.26 2.95
C THR A 56 0.87 5.54 1.96
N ILE A 57 0.40 4.41 1.44
CA ILE A 57 1.00 3.70 0.32
C ILE A 57 0.26 4.12 -0.94
N ASN A 58 0.95 4.75 -1.88
CA ASN A 58 0.40 5.17 -3.16
C ASN A 58 0.79 4.19 -4.26
N LEU A 59 -0.18 3.75 -5.07
CA LEU A 59 0.02 2.93 -6.25
C LEU A 59 -0.15 3.79 -7.52
N SER A 60 0.93 3.95 -8.28
CA SER A 60 0.94 4.71 -9.54
C SER A 60 1.08 3.76 -10.73
N PRO A 61 0.44 4.02 -11.90
CA PRO A 61 -0.40 5.17 -12.21
C PRO A 61 -1.80 5.07 -11.60
N SER A 62 -2.34 6.16 -11.07
CA SER A 62 -3.66 6.20 -10.41
C SER A 62 -4.86 6.02 -11.34
N GLY A 63 -4.64 5.97 -12.67
CA GLY A 63 -5.68 5.77 -13.69
C GLY A 63 -5.96 4.31 -14.07
N ILE A 64 -5.17 3.36 -13.58
CA ILE A 64 -5.32 1.93 -13.90
C ILE A 64 -5.72 1.18 -12.63
N PRO A 65 -6.80 0.39 -12.61
CA PRO A 65 -7.18 -0.42 -11.44
C PRO A 65 -6.11 -1.46 -11.07
N LYS A 66 -5.78 -1.59 -9.78
CA LYS A 66 -4.83 -2.60 -9.29
C LYS A 66 -5.62 -3.77 -8.72
N LYS A 67 -5.43 -4.95 -9.31
CA LYS A 67 -6.01 -6.21 -8.85
C LYS A 67 -4.94 -6.99 -8.09
N GLY A 68 -5.37 -7.72 -7.06
CA GLY A 68 -4.52 -8.52 -6.18
C GLY A 68 -5.15 -9.87 -5.92
#